data_AF-N9VA00-F1
#
_entry.id   AF-N9VA00-F1
#
_cell.length_a   1.000
_cell.length_b   1.000
_cell.length_c   1.000
_cell.angle_alpha   90.00
_cell.angle_beta   90.00
_cell.angle_gamma   90.00
#
_symmetry.space_group_name_H-M   'P 1'
#
loop_
_entity.id
_entity.type
_entity.pdbx_description
1 polymer ?
#
loop_
_entity_poly.entity_id
_entity_poly.type
_entity_poly.pdbx_seq_one_letter_code
_entity_poly.pdbx_strand_id
1 'polypeptide(L)'
;MKKNNAKNSEDTIKKTPRTKKQKLNIALATIMFTGIIGSMATIPIVSTFFSSKQPKKNKSISDVAANTEIKEEISKKNNKKQVEIKLTKEIDASQLFNFEKEIAYKNIPSKNSKNVDEKVNSKIKLKQEFTFYTTGYKLKEFFNNKEATKVANLDWKKENEIQILNLDLVKRLNEFNKKPRPAGFEKLEFKNFIKEISNLKLSFTYSFKKNDSWYFYDTKNKLFGIEINNFFKQVKKFVEDKLSNKKITNEESNILISITKLKDKSKPLDKITIGINFKYDE
;
A
#
# COMPACT_ATOMS: atom_id res chain seq x y z
N MET A 1 60.53 -16.77 73.98
CA MET A 1 61.39 -16.87 72.78
C MET A 1 61.81 -18.32 72.55
N LYS A 2 61.28 -18.99 71.52
CA LYS A 2 61.98 -20.01 70.72
C LYS A 2 61.02 -20.54 69.64
N LYS A 3 61.59 -20.64 68.45
CA LYS A 3 61.00 -21.01 67.16
C LYS A 3 60.20 -22.30 67.23
N ASN A 4 59.12 -22.40 66.46
CA ASN A 4 58.71 -23.67 65.85
C ASN A 4 58.33 -23.47 64.38
N ASN A 5 59.38 -23.63 63.58
CA ASN A 5 59.46 -24.23 62.24
C ASN A 5 58.19 -24.33 61.41
N ALA A 6 58.18 -23.51 60.35
CA ALA A 6 57.51 -23.80 59.10
C ALA A 6 57.87 -25.21 58.60
N LYS A 7 56.85 -26.03 58.35
CA LYS A 7 56.94 -27.16 57.42
C LYS A 7 56.17 -26.74 56.18
N ASN A 8 56.93 -26.43 55.13
CA ASN A 8 56.45 -26.27 53.77
C ASN A 8 55.71 -27.55 53.36
N SER A 9 54.44 -27.42 53.01
CA SER A 9 53.82 -28.31 52.03
C SER A 9 53.45 -27.46 50.83
N GLU A 10 54.36 -27.43 49.86
CA GLU A 10 54.01 -27.15 48.47
C GLU A 10 52.92 -28.15 48.06
N ASP A 11 51.66 -27.73 48.12
CA ASP A 11 50.60 -28.40 47.37
C ASP A 11 50.84 -28.13 45.89
N THR A 12 51.81 -28.86 45.36
CA THR A 12 51.92 -29.17 43.95
C THR A 12 50.64 -29.89 43.58
N ILE A 13 49.64 -29.15 43.12
CA ILE A 13 48.51 -29.70 42.38
C ILE A 13 49.11 -30.39 41.15
N LYS A 14 49.41 -31.68 41.29
CA LYS A 14 49.81 -32.55 40.19
C LYS A 14 48.69 -32.47 39.16
N LYS A 15 48.92 -31.71 38.09
CA LYS A 15 48.10 -31.78 36.88
C LYS A 15 48.24 -33.20 36.36
N THR A 16 47.31 -34.08 36.74
CA THR A 16 47.19 -35.39 36.11
C THR A 16 47.03 -35.14 34.61
N PRO A 17 47.85 -35.79 33.75
CA PRO A 17 47.75 -35.59 32.32
C PRO A 17 46.34 -36.04 31.90
N ARG A 18 45.54 -35.09 31.42
CA ARG A 18 44.17 -35.35 30.95
C ARG A 18 44.20 -36.51 29.96
N THR A 19 43.33 -37.50 30.18
CA THR A 19 43.25 -38.67 29.30
C THR A 19 42.84 -38.24 27.89
N LYS A 20 43.22 -39.03 26.86
CA LYS A 20 42.84 -38.74 25.45
C LYS A 20 41.34 -38.49 25.30
N LYS A 21 40.51 -39.24 26.05
CA LYS A 21 39.04 -39.10 26.10
C LYS A 21 38.59 -37.75 26.70
N GLN A 22 39.23 -37.28 27.77
CA GLN A 22 38.94 -35.96 28.36
C GLN A 22 39.35 -34.81 27.45
N LYS A 23 40.48 -34.92 26.75
CA LYS A 23 40.91 -33.91 25.75
C LYS A 23 39.94 -33.84 24.57
N LEU A 24 39.47 -34.98 24.08
CA LEU A 24 38.46 -35.06 23.02
C LEU A 24 37.13 -34.43 23.45
N ASN A 25 36.66 -34.72 24.67
CA ASN A 25 35.42 -34.13 25.20
C ASN A 25 35.52 -32.60 25.36
N ILE A 26 36.68 -32.07 25.78
CA ILE A 26 36.91 -30.63 25.88
C ILE A 26 36.97 -29.99 24.49
N ALA A 27 37.60 -30.62 23.50
CA ALA A 27 37.63 -30.14 22.13
C ALA A 27 36.21 -30.11 21.53
N LEU A 28 35.43 -31.18 21.72
CA LEU A 28 34.03 -31.25 21.30
C LEU A 28 33.17 -30.19 21.99
N ALA A 29 33.32 -30.00 23.30
CA ALA A 29 32.62 -28.94 24.02
C ALA A 29 33.01 -27.54 23.50
N THR A 30 34.30 -27.30 23.25
CA THR A 30 34.79 -26.01 22.71
C THR A 30 34.22 -25.74 21.32
N ILE A 31 34.14 -26.76 20.46
CA ILE A 31 33.52 -26.68 19.13
C ILE A 31 32.02 -26.38 19.25
N MET A 32 31.31 -27.06 20.17
CA MET A 32 29.89 -26.79 20.40
C MET A 32 29.67 -25.36 20.91
N PHE A 33 30.45 -24.90 21.89
CA PHE A 33 30.32 -23.54 22.44
C PHE A 33 30.72 -22.46 21.43
N THR A 34 31.75 -22.67 20.60
CA THR A 34 32.08 -21.73 19.51
C THR A 34 31.02 -21.73 18.41
N GLY A 35 30.38 -22.88 18.12
CA GLY A 35 29.22 -22.95 17.23
C GLY A 35 28.01 -22.18 17.77
N ILE A 36 27.74 -22.26 19.07
CA ILE A 36 26.64 -21.52 19.74
C ILE A 36 26.94 -20.02 19.77
N ILE A 37 28.15 -19.61 20.15
CA ILE A 37 28.55 -18.20 20.19
C ILE A 37 28.58 -17.61 18.77
N GLY A 38 29.11 -18.35 17.80
CA GLY A 38 29.15 -17.94 16.40
C GLY A 38 27.74 -17.77 15.80
N SER A 39 26.80 -18.67 16.10
CA SER A 39 25.41 -18.52 15.67
C SER A 39 24.71 -17.33 16.34
N MET A 40 24.91 -17.11 17.65
CA MET A 40 24.33 -15.95 18.34
C MET A 40 24.88 -14.60 17.83
N ALA A 41 26.15 -14.53 17.44
CA ALA A 41 26.74 -13.31 16.89
C ALA A 41 26.37 -13.08 15.41
N THR A 42 26.17 -14.14 14.63
CA THR A 42 25.86 -14.03 13.20
C THR A 42 24.37 -13.76 12.93
N ILE A 43 23.44 -14.23 13.76
CA ILE A 43 21.99 -13.98 13.59
C ILE A 43 21.67 -12.46 13.50
N PRO A 44 22.16 -11.58 14.40
CA PRO A 44 21.92 -10.15 14.30
C PRO A 44 22.56 -9.51 13.06
N ILE A 45 23.77 -9.95 12.68
CA ILE A 45 24.53 -9.41 11.54
C ILE A 45 23.86 -9.80 10.22
N VAL A 46 23.46 -11.07 10.08
CA VAL A 46 22.71 -11.55 8.91
C VAL A 46 21.35 -10.85 8.85
N SER A 47 20.65 -10.70 9.98
CA SER A 47 19.39 -9.96 10.06
C SER A 47 19.53 -8.49 9.64
N THR A 48 20.56 -7.77 10.12
CA THR A 48 20.83 -6.38 9.73
C THR A 48 21.33 -6.25 8.29
N PHE A 49 22.12 -7.19 7.79
CA PHE A 49 22.59 -7.20 6.39
C PHE A 49 21.45 -7.46 5.39
N PHE A 50 20.53 -8.38 5.72
CA PHE A 50 19.33 -8.60 4.91
C PHE A 50 18.29 -7.48 5.08
N SER A 51 18.19 -6.87 6.27
CA SER A 51 17.31 -5.71 6.51
C SER A 51 17.79 -4.44 5.81
N SER A 52 19.11 -4.18 5.78
CA SER A 52 19.69 -3.00 5.11
C SER A 52 19.63 -3.07 3.58
N LYS A 53 19.52 -4.27 3.00
CA LYS A 53 19.23 -4.49 1.57
C LYS A 53 17.74 -4.51 1.24
N GLN A 54 16.85 -4.34 2.22
CA GLN A 54 15.43 -4.17 1.91
C GLN A 54 15.26 -2.89 1.07
N PRO A 55 14.50 -2.94 -0.03
CA PRO A 55 14.24 -1.76 -0.84
C PRO A 55 13.70 -0.66 0.07
N LYS A 56 14.39 0.50 0.09
CA LYS A 56 13.97 1.69 0.86
C LYS A 56 12.47 1.87 0.66
N LYS A 57 11.68 1.83 1.76
CA LYS A 57 10.21 1.91 1.71
C LYS A 57 9.81 3.01 0.73
N ASN A 58 9.20 2.62 -0.39
CA ASN A 58 8.71 3.59 -1.36
C ASN A 58 7.73 4.51 -0.63
N LYS A 59 7.94 5.81 -0.75
CA LYS A 59 7.06 6.79 -0.10
C LYS A 59 5.72 6.83 -0.85
N SER A 60 4.64 7.11 -0.15
CA SER A 60 3.31 7.34 -0.72
C SER A 60 2.78 8.68 -0.21
N ILE A 61 1.91 9.31 -1.00
CA ILE A 61 1.11 10.43 -0.51
C ILE A 61 -0.09 9.83 0.24
N SER A 62 -0.11 9.94 1.57
CA SER A 62 -1.18 9.36 2.39
C SER A 62 -2.32 10.34 2.62
N ASP A 63 -3.56 9.84 2.71
CA ASP A 63 -4.70 10.61 3.23
C ASP A 63 -4.50 11.00 4.71
N VAL A 64 -5.18 12.05 5.16
CA VAL A 64 -5.21 12.47 6.56
C VAL A 64 -6.63 12.36 7.10
N ALA A 65 -6.77 12.29 8.43
CA ALA A 65 -8.08 12.10 9.05
C ALA A 65 -9.10 13.18 8.65
N ALA A 66 -8.65 14.43 8.50
CA ALA A 66 -9.46 15.56 8.07
C ALA A 66 -10.03 15.46 6.65
N ASN A 67 -9.55 14.52 5.81
CA ASN A 67 -10.14 14.29 4.50
C ASN A 67 -11.45 13.48 4.56
N THR A 68 -11.74 12.85 5.70
CA THR A 68 -12.93 12.00 5.89
C THR A 68 -14.04 12.80 6.55
N GLU A 69 -15.23 12.73 5.96
CA GLU A 69 -16.46 13.30 6.50
C GLU A 69 -17.45 12.17 6.79
N ILE A 70 -18.08 12.18 7.96
CA ILE A 70 -19.13 11.23 8.34
C ILE A 70 -20.40 12.05 8.62
N LYS A 71 -21.45 11.79 7.85
CA LYS A 71 -22.78 12.41 8.01
C LYS A 71 -23.79 11.35 8.41
N GLU A 72 -24.63 11.72 9.37
CA GLU A 72 -25.77 10.92 9.79
C GLU A 72 -27.02 11.77 9.63
N GLU A 73 -27.92 11.36 8.74
CA GLU A 73 -29.17 12.08 8.46
C GLU A 73 -30.36 11.13 8.61
N ILE A 74 -31.48 11.64 9.11
CA ILE A 74 -32.72 10.86 9.14
C ILE A 74 -33.43 11.08 7.80
N SER A 75 -33.57 10.02 7.00
CA SER A 75 -34.25 10.09 5.72
C SER A 75 -35.75 10.33 5.93
N LYS A 76 -36.23 11.49 5.49
CA LYS A 76 -37.65 11.89 5.59
C LYS A 76 -38.61 10.94 4.87
N LYS A 77 -38.14 10.13 3.91
CA LYS A 77 -39.00 9.22 3.15
C LYS A 77 -39.37 7.95 3.91
N ASN A 78 -38.46 7.41 4.72
CA ASN A 78 -38.61 6.06 5.30
C ASN A 78 -38.42 6.00 6.82
N ASN A 79 -38.23 7.14 7.51
CA ASN A 79 -37.85 7.22 8.94
C ASN A 79 -36.60 6.38 9.31
N LYS A 80 -35.83 5.94 8.32
CA LYS A 80 -34.56 5.25 8.51
C LYS A 80 -33.43 6.25 8.65
N LYS A 81 -32.47 5.91 9.50
CA LYS A 81 -31.25 6.70 9.64
C LYS A 81 -30.31 6.33 8.50
N GLN A 82 -30.04 7.29 7.64
CA GLN A 82 -29.08 7.17 6.56
C GLN A 82 -27.72 7.66 7.05
N VAL A 83 -26.70 6.85 6.79
CA VAL A 83 -25.31 7.20 7.14
C VAL A 83 -24.51 7.29 5.86
N GLU A 84 -23.73 8.35 5.72
CA GLU A 84 -22.80 8.58 4.62
C GLU A 84 -21.39 8.83 5.17
N ILE A 85 -20.41 8.04 4.71
CA ILE A 85 -19.00 8.19 5.05
C ILE A 85 -18.24 8.47 3.76
N LYS A 86 -17.67 9.68 3.65
CA LYS A 86 -17.08 10.20 2.43
C LYS A 86 -15.62 10.60 2.62
N LEU A 87 -14.80 10.28 1.62
CA LEU A 87 -13.47 10.85 1.42
C LEU A 87 -13.52 11.74 0.19
N THR A 88 -13.01 12.97 0.30
CA THR A 88 -12.66 13.77 -0.88
C THR A 88 -11.24 14.28 -0.71
N LYS A 89 -10.39 13.91 -1.66
CA LYS A 89 -8.98 14.30 -1.63
C LYS A 89 -8.54 14.76 -3.01
N GLU A 90 -8.09 16.01 -3.09
CA GLU A 90 -7.42 16.56 -4.25
C GLU A 90 -5.91 16.56 -4.02
N ILE A 91 -5.16 16.13 -5.03
CA ILE A 91 -3.70 16.12 -5.04
C ILE A 91 -3.24 16.81 -6.32
N ASP A 92 -2.42 17.84 -6.16
CA ASP A 92 -1.76 18.51 -7.26
C ASP A 92 -0.82 17.51 -7.97
N ALA A 93 -0.99 17.33 -9.28
CA ALA A 93 -0.29 16.31 -10.06
C ALA A 93 1.24 16.51 -10.02
N SER A 94 1.69 17.76 -9.81
CA SER A 94 3.10 18.12 -9.63
C SER A 94 3.73 17.56 -8.34
N GLN A 95 2.91 17.15 -7.36
CA GLN A 95 3.39 16.43 -6.18
C GLN A 95 3.76 14.99 -6.51
N LEU A 96 3.08 14.38 -7.48
CA LEU A 96 3.28 12.99 -7.86
C LEU A 96 4.31 12.84 -8.98
N PHE A 97 4.21 13.66 -10.03
CA PHE A 97 5.07 13.59 -11.21
C PHE A 97 6.11 14.70 -11.20
N ASN A 98 7.32 14.38 -11.68
CA ASN A 98 8.33 15.40 -11.90
C ASN A 98 8.18 16.02 -13.28
N PHE A 99 7.26 16.99 -13.42
CA PHE A 99 7.06 17.71 -14.67
C PHE A 99 8.21 18.66 -15.02
N GLU A 100 9.05 19.03 -14.04
CA GLU A 100 10.20 19.93 -14.23
C GLU A 100 11.40 19.22 -14.89
N LYS A 101 11.51 17.89 -14.71
CA LYS A 101 12.48 17.06 -15.44
C LYS A 101 12.02 16.88 -16.89
N GLU A 102 12.25 17.90 -17.69
CA GLU A 102 11.88 17.91 -19.11
C GLU A 102 13.06 17.54 -19.99
N ILE A 103 12.78 16.72 -21.01
CA ILE A 103 13.40 16.90 -22.33
C ILE A 103 12.33 16.83 -23.45
N ALA A 104 11.21 16.12 -23.27
CA ALA A 104 10.31 15.80 -24.38
C ALA A 104 8.98 16.59 -24.48
N TYR A 105 8.46 17.22 -23.41
CA TYR A 105 7.14 17.86 -23.43
C TYR A 105 7.12 19.33 -23.88
N LYS A 106 8.13 20.13 -23.51
CA LYS A 106 8.28 21.54 -23.99
C LYS A 106 8.36 21.69 -25.50
N ASN A 107 8.70 20.61 -26.21
CA ASN A 107 8.91 20.58 -27.66
C ASN A 107 7.81 19.81 -28.42
N ILE A 108 6.56 19.80 -27.92
CA ILE A 108 5.41 19.34 -28.71
C ILE A 108 5.07 20.47 -29.70
N PRO A 109 4.97 20.20 -31.02
CA PRO A 109 4.90 21.24 -32.04
C PRO A 109 3.76 22.24 -31.78
N SER A 110 4.10 23.53 -31.85
CA SER A 110 3.16 24.64 -31.91
C SER A 110 2.27 24.53 -33.16
N LYS A 111 1.09 25.15 -33.12
CA LYS A 111 -0.04 25.14 -34.08
C LYS A 111 0.28 25.37 -35.58
N ASN A 112 1.54 25.53 -35.97
CA ASN A 112 1.96 25.85 -37.34
C ASN A 112 2.55 24.67 -38.12
N SER A 113 2.57 23.45 -37.57
CA SER A 113 2.93 22.27 -38.35
C SER A 113 1.74 21.81 -39.19
N LYS A 114 1.74 22.17 -40.48
CA LYS A 114 0.65 21.85 -41.42
C LYS A 114 0.48 20.35 -41.74
N ASN A 115 1.35 19.46 -41.24
CA ASN A 115 1.38 18.04 -41.60
C ASN A 115 1.53 17.08 -40.41
N VAL A 116 1.11 17.45 -39.19
CA VAL A 116 1.05 16.48 -38.09
C VAL A 116 -0.37 15.98 -37.98
N ASP A 117 -0.60 14.73 -38.36
CA ASP A 117 -1.79 13.98 -37.96
C ASP A 117 -1.97 14.12 -36.44
N GLU A 118 -2.93 14.95 -36.05
CA GLU A 118 -3.14 15.52 -34.71
C GLU A 118 -3.62 14.51 -33.65
N LYS A 119 -3.15 13.26 -33.68
CA LYS A 119 -3.38 12.26 -32.63
C LYS A 119 -2.22 12.27 -31.63
N VAL A 120 -2.13 13.32 -30.80
CA VAL A 120 -1.23 13.31 -29.64
C VAL A 120 -1.75 12.26 -28.66
N ASN A 121 -1.11 11.08 -28.66
CA ASN A 121 -1.45 9.92 -27.84
C ASN A 121 -0.83 10.07 -26.45
N SER A 122 -1.47 10.80 -25.55
CA SER A 122 -1.10 10.76 -24.13
C SER A 122 -2.08 9.93 -23.32
N LYS A 123 -1.57 9.22 -22.33
CA LYS A 123 -2.34 8.25 -21.54
C LYS A 123 -1.93 8.32 -20.09
N ILE A 124 -2.91 8.16 -19.22
CA ILE A 124 -2.68 7.90 -17.80
C ILE A 124 -3.09 6.48 -17.50
N LYS A 125 -2.18 5.73 -16.90
CA LYS A 125 -2.43 4.40 -16.36
C LYS A 125 -2.56 4.51 -14.86
N LEU A 126 -3.65 3.97 -14.32
CA LEU A 126 -3.87 3.80 -12.89
C LEU A 126 -3.84 2.31 -12.58
N LYS A 127 -3.13 1.92 -11.52
CA LYS A 127 -3.25 0.60 -10.90
C LYS A 127 -3.76 0.79 -9.48
N GLN A 128 -4.91 0.19 -9.18
CA GLN A 128 -5.41 0.09 -7.82
C GLN A 128 -4.96 -1.22 -7.16
N GLU A 129 -4.66 -1.18 -5.88
CA GLU A 129 -4.32 -2.36 -5.08
C GLU A 129 -4.92 -2.24 -3.68
N PHE A 130 -5.88 -3.11 -3.37
CA PHE A 130 -6.48 -3.26 -2.06
C PHE A 130 -5.64 -4.17 -1.18
N THR A 131 -5.38 -3.74 0.04
CA THR A 131 -4.91 -4.62 1.11
C THR A 131 -6.07 -4.88 2.06
N PHE A 132 -6.22 -6.14 2.47
CA PHE A 132 -7.23 -6.56 3.43
C PHE A 132 -6.56 -7.06 4.72
N TYR A 133 -7.25 -6.94 5.84
CA TYR A 133 -6.90 -7.71 7.04
C TYR A 133 -7.08 -9.22 6.77
N THR A 134 -6.42 -10.06 7.57
CA THR A 134 -6.47 -11.50 7.38
C THR A 134 -7.84 -12.04 7.81
N THR A 135 -8.62 -12.51 6.84
CA THR A 135 -10.01 -12.96 7.07
C THR A 135 -10.27 -14.41 6.67
N GLY A 136 -9.30 -15.09 6.07
CA GLY A 136 -9.49 -16.39 5.42
C GLY A 136 -10.19 -16.32 4.05
N TYR A 137 -10.87 -15.21 3.73
CA TYR A 137 -11.42 -14.97 2.40
C TYR A 137 -10.31 -14.55 1.42
N LYS A 138 -10.37 -15.06 0.18
CA LYS A 138 -9.45 -14.70 -0.92
C LYS A 138 -9.73 -13.32 -1.55
N LEU A 139 -10.02 -12.31 -0.71
CA LEU A 139 -10.37 -10.96 -1.15
C LEU A 139 -9.24 -10.31 -1.95
N LYS A 140 -7.99 -10.44 -1.47
CA LYS A 140 -6.83 -9.84 -2.13
C LYS A 140 -6.69 -10.29 -3.58
N GLU A 141 -6.82 -11.59 -3.86
CA GLU A 141 -6.71 -12.14 -5.21
C GLU A 141 -7.86 -11.67 -6.12
N PHE A 142 -9.08 -11.59 -5.56
CA PHE A 142 -10.25 -11.16 -6.32
C PHE A 142 -10.17 -9.67 -6.70
N PHE A 143 -9.86 -8.80 -5.74
CA PHE A 143 -9.93 -7.35 -5.92
C PHE A 143 -8.70 -6.77 -6.64
N ASN A 144 -7.57 -7.48 -6.64
CA ASN A 144 -6.32 -7.05 -7.28
C ASN A 144 -5.98 -7.85 -8.55
N ASN A 145 -7.02 -8.32 -9.25
CA ASN A 145 -6.88 -9.04 -10.52
C ASN A 145 -6.35 -8.11 -11.64
N LYS A 146 -6.19 -8.64 -12.86
CA LYS A 146 -5.68 -7.85 -14.00
C LYS A 146 -6.54 -6.62 -14.32
N GLU A 147 -7.83 -6.62 -13.99
CA GLU A 147 -8.75 -5.50 -14.23
C GLU A 147 -8.55 -4.32 -13.27
N ALA A 148 -7.72 -4.51 -12.23
CA ALA A 148 -7.31 -3.49 -11.28
C ALA A 148 -6.41 -2.40 -11.93
N THR A 149 -6.01 -2.60 -13.19
CA THR A 149 -5.31 -1.60 -13.99
C THR A 149 -6.26 -0.96 -14.99
N LYS A 150 -6.39 0.37 -14.93
CA LYS A 150 -7.17 1.18 -15.85
C LYS A 150 -6.27 2.12 -16.65
N VAL A 151 -6.66 2.41 -17.89
CA VAL A 151 -5.96 3.34 -18.77
C VAL A 151 -6.98 4.32 -19.32
N ALA A 152 -6.72 5.61 -19.16
CA ALA A 152 -7.49 6.66 -19.81
C ALA A 152 -6.60 7.37 -20.84
N ASN A 153 -7.16 7.59 -22.03
CA ASN A 153 -6.52 8.42 -23.05
C ASN A 153 -6.85 9.88 -22.76
N LEU A 154 -5.85 10.75 -22.86
CA LEU A 154 -6.02 12.18 -22.62
C LEU A 154 -5.95 12.92 -23.97
N ASP A 155 -7.05 13.58 -24.30
CA ASP A 155 -7.11 14.47 -25.47
C ASP A 155 -6.44 15.81 -25.13
N TRP A 156 -5.48 16.21 -25.96
CA TRP A 156 -4.72 17.43 -25.80
C TRP A 156 -5.57 18.69 -26.06
N LYS A 157 -6.66 18.60 -26.84
CA LYS A 157 -7.47 19.76 -27.26
C LYS A 157 -8.55 20.17 -26.27
N LYS A 158 -8.91 19.32 -25.31
CA LYS A 158 -10.02 19.58 -24.37
C LYS A 158 -9.49 19.78 -22.95
N GLU A 159 -10.02 20.78 -22.26
CA GLU A 159 -10.02 20.82 -20.79
C GLU A 159 -11.20 19.98 -20.37
N ASN A 160 -10.94 18.89 -19.67
CA ASN A 160 -12.00 18.08 -19.11
C ASN A 160 -11.46 17.41 -17.85
N GLU A 161 -12.35 17.20 -16.89
CA GLU A 161 -12.18 16.15 -15.90
C GLU A 161 -12.30 14.80 -16.63
N ILE A 162 -11.30 13.95 -16.45
CA ILE A 162 -11.24 12.63 -17.07
C ILE A 162 -11.34 11.59 -15.95
N GLN A 163 -12.46 10.90 -15.92
CA GLN A 163 -12.66 9.78 -15.02
C GLN A 163 -11.82 8.57 -15.47
N ILE A 164 -10.99 8.05 -14.57
CA ILE A 164 -10.12 6.89 -14.84
C ILE A 164 -10.68 5.63 -14.20
N LEU A 165 -11.26 5.77 -13.00
CA LEU A 165 -11.87 4.67 -12.27
C LEU A 165 -13.27 5.04 -11.81
N ASN A 166 -14.20 4.12 -12.05
CA ASN A 166 -15.47 4.01 -11.36
C ASN A 166 -15.54 2.60 -10.77
N LEU A 167 -15.56 2.47 -9.46
CA LEU A 167 -15.58 1.16 -8.83
C LEU A 167 -16.68 1.08 -7.78
N ASP A 168 -17.75 0.38 -8.15
CA ASP A 168 -18.82 0.00 -7.24
C ASP A 168 -18.37 -1.22 -6.41
N LEU A 169 -18.12 -0.99 -5.11
CA LEU A 169 -17.68 -2.06 -4.21
C LEU A 169 -18.81 -3.01 -3.81
N VAL A 170 -20.06 -2.56 -3.77
CA VAL A 170 -21.22 -3.41 -3.47
C VAL A 170 -21.40 -4.42 -4.60
N LYS A 171 -21.36 -3.96 -5.85
CA LYS A 171 -21.39 -4.83 -7.01
C LYS A 171 -20.23 -5.82 -7.02
N ARG A 172 -19.00 -5.36 -6.77
CA ARG A 172 -17.81 -6.24 -6.73
C ARG A 172 -17.89 -7.27 -5.60
N LEU A 173 -18.43 -6.90 -4.43
CA LEU A 173 -18.68 -7.84 -3.33
C LEU A 173 -19.75 -8.87 -3.72
N ASN A 174 -20.83 -8.45 -4.38
CA ASN A 174 -21.87 -9.34 -4.86
C ASN A 174 -21.32 -10.35 -5.89
N GLU A 175 -20.43 -9.91 -6.78
CA GLU A 175 -19.69 -10.79 -7.70
C GLU A 175 -18.77 -11.75 -6.96
N PHE A 176 -18.07 -11.30 -5.92
CA PHE A 176 -17.25 -12.16 -5.06
C PHE A 176 -18.10 -13.24 -4.37
N ASN A 177 -19.25 -12.86 -3.82
CA ASN A 177 -20.15 -13.75 -3.10
C ASN A 177 -20.86 -14.79 -3.99
N LYS A 178 -20.80 -14.64 -5.32
CA LYS A 178 -21.27 -15.65 -6.28
C LYS A 178 -20.24 -16.76 -6.52
N LYS A 179 -18.96 -16.55 -6.19
CA LYS A 179 -17.91 -17.56 -6.38
C LYS A 179 -18.02 -18.70 -5.35
N PRO A 180 -17.58 -19.92 -5.71
CA PRO A 180 -17.49 -21.03 -4.76
C PRO A 180 -16.61 -20.63 -3.57
N ARG A 181 -17.14 -20.83 -2.36
CA ARG A 181 -16.44 -20.54 -1.11
C ARG A 181 -15.84 -21.82 -0.53
N PRO A 182 -14.73 -21.73 0.23
CA PRO A 182 -14.28 -22.84 1.06
C PRO A 182 -15.40 -23.28 2.02
N ALA A 183 -15.43 -24.57 2.34
CA ALA A 183 -16.38 -25.10 3.32
C ALA A 183 -16.27 -24.34 4.66
N GLY A 184 -17.41 -24.00 5.26
CA GLY A 184 -17.47 -23.25 6.52
C GLY A 184 -17.45 -21.73 6.38
N PHE A 185 -17.38 -21.17 5.17
CA PHE A 185 -17.45 -19.72 4.96
C PHE A 185 -18.80 -19.28 4.38
N GLU A 186 -19.49 -18.44 5.14
CA GLU A 186 -20.74 -17.80 4.71
C GLU A 186 -20.49 -16.66 3.71
N LYS A 187 -21.58 -16.15 3.11
CA LYS A 187 -21.54 -14.94 2.28
C LYS A 187 -21.04 -13.77 3.13
N LEU A 188 -20.09 -13.02 2.59
CA LEU A 188 -19.53 -11.88 3.29
C LEU A 188 -20.51 -10.71 3.18
N GLU A 189 -21.10 -10.30 4.29
CA GLU A 189 -21.96 -9.11 4.37
C GLU A 189 -21.16 -7.83 4.09
N PHE A 190 -21.82 -6.79 3.58
CA PHE A 190 -21.14 -5.54 3.22
C PHE A 190 -20.44 -4.87 4.40
N LYS A 191 -21.07 -4.80 5.58
CA LYS A 191 -20.45 -4.27 6.81
C LYS A 191 -19.17 -5.02 7.19
N ASN A 192 -19.20 -6.34 7.03
CA ASN A 192 -18.05 -7.20 7.32
C ASN A 192 -17.00 -7.11 6.22
N PHE A 193 -17.36 -6.77 4.99
CA PHE A 193 -16.38 -6.54 3.93
C PHE A 193 -15.63 -5.21 4.09
N ILE A 194 -16.35 -4.10 4.33
CA ILE A 194 -15.74 -2.77 4.37
C ILE A 194 -14.76 -2.61 5.53
N LYS A 195 -15.03 -3.23 6.69
CA LYS A 195 -14.12 -3.20 7.85
C LYS A 195 -12.81 -3.96 7.60
N GLU A 196 -12.81 -4.87 6.63
CA GLU A 196 -11.67 -5.71 6.30
C GLU A 196 -10.74 -5.06 5.29
N ILE A 197 -11.17 -3.98 4.62
CA ILE A 197 -10.28 -3.18 3.79
C ILE A 197 -9.32 -2.43 4.73
N SER A 198 -8.02 -2.73 4.61
CA SER A 198 -6.98 -2.08 5.42
C SER A 198 -6.47 -0.81 4.74
N ASN A 199 -6.21 -0.87 3.43
CA ASN A 199 -5.80 0.28 2.63
C ASN A 199 -6.08 0.07 1.14
N LEU A 200 -6.04 1.17 0.40
CA LEU A 200 -6.04 1.23 -1.05
C LEU A 200 -4.82 1.98 -1.53
N LYS A 201 -3.97 1.33 -2.33
CA LYS A 201 -2.85 1.96 -3.01
C LYS A 201 -3.20 2.24 -4.46
N LEU A 202 -2.86 3.45 -4.91
CA LEU A 202 -3.13 3.95 -6.25
C LEU A 202 -1.81 4.37 -6.88
N SER A 203 -1.33 3.60 -7.86
CA SER A 203 -0.12 3.92 -8.61
C SER A 203 -0.49 4.51 -9.95
N PHE A 204 0.15 5.62 -10.32
CA PHE A 204 -0.10 6.30 -11.57
C PHE A 204 1.14 6.29 -12.45
N THR A 205 0.91 6.16 -13.75
CA THR A 205 1.94 6.35 -14.77
C THR A 205 1.36 7.25 -15.83
N TYR A 206 2.02 8.38 -16.08
CA TYR A 206 1.68 9.25 -17.19
C TYR A 206 2.66 9.00 -18.34
N SER A 207 2.12 8.79 -19.54
CA SER A 207 2.92 8.59 -20.75
C SER A 207 2.39 9.39 -21.93
N PHE A 208 3.28 9.71 -22.85
CA PHE A 208 2.94 10.41 -24.08
C PHE A 208 3.80 9.92 -25.24
N LYS A 209 3.25 9.99 -26.45
CA LYS A 209 3.94 9.59 -27.68
C LYS A 209 4.53 10.82 -28.39
N LYS A 210 5.79 10.74 -28.81
CA LYS A 210 6.49 11.75 -29.64
C LYS A 210 7.42 11.04 -30.62
N ASN A 211 7.40 11.42 -31.90
CA ASN A 211 8.24 10.83 -32.97
C ASN A 211 8.25 9.29 -32.91
N ASP A 212 7.06 8.71 -32.89
CA ASP A 212 6.79 7.27 -32.72
C ASP A 212 7.26 6.58 -31.44
N SER A 213 7.95 7.28 -30.55
CA SER A 213 8.44 6.75 -29.27
C SER A 213 7.53 7.13 -28.10
N TRP A 214 7.41 6.23 -27.13
CA TRP A 214 6.71 6.48 -25.87
C TRP A 214 7.66 7.02 -24.80
N TYR A 215 7.24 8.08 -24.14
CA TYR A 215 7.92 8.71 -23.03
C TYR A 215 7.07 8.59 -21.77
N PHE A 216 7.73 8.44 -20.62
CA PHE A 216 7.08 8.25 -19.32
C PHE A 216 7.58 9.31 -18.35
N TYR A 217 6.68 9.82 -17.53
CA TYR A 217 7.09 10.68 -16.42
C TYR A 217 7.43 9.85 -15.19
N ASP A 218 8.62 10.09 -14.66
CA ASP A 218 9.02 9.56 -13.36
C ASP A 218 8.18 10.19 -12.25
N THR A 219 7.91 9.40 -11.23
CA THR A 219 7.34 9.91 -9.99
C THR A 219 8.39 10.69 -9.20
N LYS A 220 7.97 11.77 -8.54
CA LYS A 220 8.84 12.62 -7.72
C LYS A 220 9.35 11.82 -6.52
N ASN A 221 10.61 12.02 -6.11
CA ASN A 221 11.16 11.53 -4.85
C ASN A 221 10.95 10.02 -4.54
N LYS A 222 10.96 9.15 -5.56
CA LYS A 222 10.66 7.70 -5.41
C LYS A 222 9.28 7.41 -4.82
N LEU A 223 8.31 8.29 -5.08
CA LEU A 223 6.92 8.05 -4.71
C LEU A 223 6.36 6.87 -5.50
N PHE A 224 5.67 5.95 -4.84
CA PHE A 224 4.96 4.86 -5.51
C PHE A 224 3.57 5.25 -6.01
N GLY A 225 2.99 6.29 -5.41
CA GLY A 225 1.60 6.67 -5.65
C GLY A 225 0.94 7.29 -4.43
N ILE A 226 -0.36 7.10 -4.36
CA ILE A 226 -1.24 7.59 -3.30
C ILE A 226 -1.70 6.40 -2.48
N GLU A 227 -1.74 6.54 -1.16
CA GLU A 227 -2.21 5.51 -0.25
C GLU A 227 -3.36 6.05 0.59
N ILE A 228 -4.50 5.37 0.53
CA ILE A 228 -5.67 5.67 1.35
C ILE A 228 -5.71 4.63 2.46
N ASN A 229 -5.39 5.04 3.68
CA ASN A 229 -5.36 4.16 4.85
C ASN A 229 -6.15 4.75 6.03
N ASN A 230 -6.16 6.07 6.21
CA ASN A 230 -6.79 6.70 7.37
C ASN A 230 -8.31 6.70 7.23
N PHE A 231 -8.83 6.86 6.02
CA PHE A 231 -10.24 6.66 5.69
C PHE A 231 -10.71 5.26 6.09
N PHE A 232 -10.02 4.20 5.63
CA PHE A 232 -10.41 2.82 5.94
C PHE A 232 -10.27 2.48 7.43
N LYS A 233 -9.28 3.04 8.13
CA LYS A 233 -9.19 2.94 9.59
C LYS A 233 -10.40 3.57 10.28
N GLN A 234 -10.86 4.74 9.83
CA GLN A 234 -12.03 5.41 10.39
C GLN A 234 -13.31 4.62 10.09
N VAL A 235 -13.48 4.12 8.87
CA VAL A 235 -14.61 3.26 8.50
C VAL A 235 -14.65 2.01 9.36
N LYS A 236 -13.52 1.31 9.52
CA LYS A 236 -13.42 0.12 10.38
C LYS A 236 -13.87 0.44 11.81
N LYS A 237 -13.28 1.48 12.41
CA LYS A 237 -13.61 1.89 13.78
C LYS A 237 -15.12 2.22 13.91
N PHE A 238 -15.66 2.97 12.95
CA PHE A 238 -17.07 3.34 12.95
C PHE A 238 -17.98 2.11 12.87
N VAL A 239 -17.67 1.15 11.99
CA VAL A 239 -18.44 -0.09 11.83
C VAL A 239 -18.39 -0.94 13.11
N GLU A 240 -17.21 -1.09 13.72
CA GLU A 240 -17.03 -1.83 14.97
C GLU A 240 -17.79 -1.17 16.14
N ASP A 241 -17.73 0.15 16.26
CA ASP A 241 -18.36 0.89 17.35
C ASP A 241 -19.89 1.03 17.19
N LYS A 242 -20.41 1.15 15.96
CA LYS A 242 -21.82 1.54 15.71
C LYS A 242 -22.67 0.47 15.02
N LEU A 243 -22.07 -0.45 14.28
CA LEU A 243 -22.80 -1.37 13.38
C LEU A 243 -22.64 -2.85 13.71
N SER A 244 -21.81 -3.22 14.70
CA SER A 244 -21.51 -4.62 15.02
C SER A 244 -22.77 -5.51 15.06
N ASN A 245 -23.84 -5.05 15.73
CA ASN A 245 -25.10 -5.79 15.88
C ASN A 245 -26.27 -5.23 15.05
N LYS A 246 -26.05 -4.20 14.22
CA LYS A 246 -27.10 -3.62 13.40
C LYS A 246 -27.20 -4.32 12.05
N LYS A 247 -28.42 -4.43 11.55
CA LYS A 247 -28.68 -4.78 10.15
C LYS A 247 -28.59 -3.48 9.35
N ILE A 248 -27.90 -3.52 8.22
CA ILE A 248 -27.85 -2.41 7.28
C ILE A 248 -28.57 -2.83 5.99
N THR A 249 -29.11 -1.85 5.27
CA THR A 249 -29.79 -2.05 3.98
C THR A 249 -29.45 -0.91 3.03
N ASN A 250 -29.77 -1.07 1.75
CA ASN A 250 -29.57 -0.04 0.71
C ASN A 250 -28.11 0.43 0.65
N GLU A 251 -27.18 -0.52 0.70
CA GLU A 251 -25.76 -0.23 0.65
C GLU A 251 -25.36 0.29 -0.72
N GLU A 252 -24.70 1.44 -0.72
CA GLU A 252 -24.06 2.05 -1.88
C GLU A 252 -22.60 2.32 -1.55
N SER A 253 -21.70 1.97 -2.47
CA SER A 253 -20.28 2.25 -2.25
C SER A 253 -19.55 2.45 -3.56
N ASN A 254 -19.01 3.65 -3.75
CA ASN A 254 -18.26 3.97 -4.96
C ASN A 254 -16.88 4.56 -4.66
N ILE A 255 -15.91 4.16 -5.49
CA ILE A 255 -14.59 4.79 -5.57
C ILE A 255 -14.47 5.42 -6.95
N LEU A 256 -14.35 6.74 -6.96
CA LEU A 256 -14.16 7.57 -8.14
C LEU A 256 -12.75 8.14 -8.13
N ILE A 257 -12.03 7.96 -9.23
CA ILE A 257 -10.74 8.62 -9.44
C ILE A 257 -10.78 9.35 -10.77
N SER A 258 -10.57 10.65 -10.69
CA SER A 258 -10.56 11.56 -11.82
C SER A 258 -9.24 12.31 -11.90
N ILE A 259 -8.90 12.76 -13.11
CA ILE A 259 -7.79 13.68 -13.33
C ILE A 259 -8.29 14.90 -14.07
N THR A 260 -7.91 16.07 -13.56
CA THR A 260 -8.15 17.36 -14.20
C THR A 260 -6.91 17.76 -14.98
N LYS A 261 -7.13 18.31 -16.16
CA LYS A 261 -6.09 18.83 -17.05
C LYS A 261 -6.20 20.34 -17.18
N LEU A 262 -5.05 21.02 -17.24
CA LEU A 262 -4.94 22.43 -17.58
C LEU A 262 -4.82 22.66 -19.10
N LYS A 263 -5.32 23.80 -19.58
CA LYS A 263 -4.98 24.34 -20.92
C LYS A 263 -3.50 24.66 -21.09
N ASP A 264 -2.82 24.97 -19.98
CA ASP A 264 -1.44 25.44 -20.03
C ASP A 264 -0.51 24.32 -20.53
N LYS A 265 0.26 24.62 -21.58
CA LYS A 265 1.22 23.71 -22.21
C LYS A 265 2.39 23.37 -21.29
N SER A 266 2.59 24.13 -20.22
CA SER A 266 3.65 23.91 -19.23
C SER A 266 3.42 22.69 -18.34
N LYS A 267 2.16 22.27 -18.13
CA LYS A 267 1.80 21.13 -17.27
C LYS A 267 0.73 20.24 -17.91
N PRO A 268 1.02 18.96 -18.17
CA PRO A 268 0.07 18.05 -18.81
C PRO A 268 -1.14 17.70 -17.96
N LEU A 269 -0.98 17.69 -16.62
CA LEU A 269 -1.99 17.31 -15.64
C LEU A 269 -1.98 18.36 -14.52
N ASP A 270 -3.16 18.68 -14.01
CA ASP A 270 -3.35 19.64 -12.93
C ASP A 270 -3.53 18.93 -11.59
N LYS A 271 -4.61 18.16 -11.46
CA LYS A 271 -5.01 17.55 -10.20
C LYS A 271 -5.47 16.11 -10.40
N ILE A 272 -5.28 15.32 -9.36
CA ILE A 272 -5.87 14.01 -9.18
C ILE A 272 -6.90 14.13 -8.07
N THR A 273 -8.16 13.81 -8.37
CA THR A 273 -9.26 13.84 -7.41
C THR A 273 -9.65 12.42 -7.05
N ILE A 274 -9.67 12.12 -5.76
CA ILE A 274 -10.09 10.83 -5.20
C ILE A 274 -11.36 11.06 -4.40
N GLY A 275 -12.44 10.47 -4.86
CA GLY A 275 -13.71 10.38 -4.14
C GLY A 275 -13.96 8.95 -3.69
N ILE A 276 -14.20 8.75 -2.40
CA ILE A 276 -14.74 7.48 -1.89
C ILE A 276 -16.01 7.82 -1.14
N ASN A 277 -17.08 7.09 -1.40
CA ASN A 277 -18.34 7.27 -0.71
C ASN A 277 -18.94 5.94 -0.29
N PHE A 278 -19.29 5.80 0.98
CA PHE A 278 -20.02 4.66 1.54
C PHE A 278 -21.31 5.17 2.15
N LYS A 279 -22.44 4.59 1.74
CA LYS A 279 -23.75 5.01 2.15
C LYS A 279 -24.64 3.80 2.42
N TYR A 280 -25.45 3.86 3.47
CA TYR A 280 -26.41 2.81 3.81
C TYR A 280 -27.53 3.36 4.71
N ASP A 281 -28.61 2.58 4.82
CA ASP A 281 -29.71 2.81 5.75
C ASP A 281 -29.64 1.84 6.93
N GLU A 282 -29.79 2.37 8.15
CA GLU A 282 -30.04 1.61 9.40
C GLU A 282 -31.54 1.30 9.57
#